data_AF-A0A0Q7J3B9-F1
#
_entry.id   AF-A0A0Q7J3B9-F1
#
_cell.length_a   1.000
_cell.length_b   1.000
_cell.length_c   1.000
_cell.angle_alpha   90.00
_cell.angle_beta   90.00
_cell.angle_gamma   90.00
#
_symmetry.space_group_name_H-M   'P 1'
#
loop_
_entity.id
_entity.type
_entity.pdbx_description
1 polymer ?
#
loop_
_entity_poly.entity_id
_entity_poly.type
_entity_poly.pdbx_seq_one_letter_code
_entity_poly.pdbx_strand_id
1 'polypeptide(L)'
;MPAKDTWTVNIFDHEGWLTEKRPLSDIFTDINTNKAHYVDFSGYKFAIEKHKELLDRGYIQKTYLSDTYDGSQRAIVEGTAAMTVNCTWIMDEIKRKFSDQASDIGAFRVPFDGNGKISLFVPFSLSVTDQFQDKELLKSFIDYFTSQTTQRKFFNAQGGIPYQKGVTSALLPAQEDLKHFLDTGNTESYWANLKIYDIDDTTNDILDYFTGGKKLDQILPAMDAAISWAAHAKGDRNWN
;
A
#
# COMPACT_ATOMS: atom_id res chain seq x y z
N MET A 1 -14.28 1.36 -5.43
CA MET A 1 -13.63 1.33 -4.09
C MET A 1 -14.46 0.48 -3.13
N PRO A 2 -13.96 -0.66 -2.62
CA PRO A 2 -14.72 -1.54 -1.73
C PRO A 2 -14.48 -1.28 -0.22
N ALA A 3 -15.16 -0.29 0.34
CA ALA A 3 -14.89 0.22 1.69
C ALA A 3 -15.31 -0.70 2.85
N LYS A 4 -15.97 -1.84 2.60
CA LYS A 4 -16.14 -2.87 3.65
C LYS A 4 -14.78 -3.41 4.12
N ASP A 5 -13.85 -3.52 3.18
CA ASP A 5 -12.45 -3.81 3.42
C ASP A 5 -11.72 -2.47 3.47
N THR A 6 -11.78 -1.82 4.63
CA THR A 6 -11.41 -0.42 4.84
C THR A 6 -10.03 -0.10 4.28
N TRP A 7 -9.04 -0.97 4.48
CA TRP A 7 -7.68 -0.80 3.93
C TRP A 7 -7.64 -0.51 2.42
N THR A 8 -8.66 -0.87 1.64
CA THR A 8 -8.70 -0.59 0.19
C THR A 8 -8.99 0.88 -0.14
N VAL A 9 -9.56 1.62 0.80
CA VAL A 9 -9.90 3.05 0.65
C VAL A 9 -8.62 3.87 0.55
N ASN A 10 -7.68 3.61 1.45
CA ASN A 10 -6.50 4.45 1.60
C ASN A 10 -5.45 4.28 0.50
N ILE A 11 -5.55 3.23 -0.34
CA ILE A 11 -4.54 2.95 -1.39
C ILE A 11 -4.42 4.14 -2.34
N PHE A 12 -5.55 4.70 -2.77
CA PHE A 12 -5.55 5.87 -3.64
C PHE A 12 -4.99 7.11 -2.93
N ASP A 13 -5.35 7.31 -1.67
CA ASP A 13 -4.97 8.49 -0.89
C ASP A 13 -3.46 8.50 -0.63
N HIS A 14 -2.87 7.34 -0.35
CA HIS A 14 -1.43 7.19 -0.07
C HIS A 14 -0.56 7.49 -1.28
N GLU A 15 -1.06 7.32 -2.51
CA GLU A 15 -0.32 7.73 -3.71
C GLU A 15 -0.09 9.26 -3.75
N GLY A 16 -0.86 10.03 -2.96
CA GLY A 16 -0.62 11.46 -2.74
C GLY A 16 0.76 11.76 -2.17
N TRP A 17 1.35 10.85 -1.41
CA TRP A 17 2.71 11.01 -0.89
C TRP A 17 3.77 11.12 -2.01
N LEU A 18 3.52 10.53 -3.18
CA LEU A 18 4.42 10.57 -4.33
C LEU A 18 4.39 11.92 -5.07
N THR A 19 3.45 12.80 -4.73
CA THR A 19 3.43 14.17 -5.26
C THR A 19 4.36 15.09 -4.48
N GLU A 20 4.87 14.64 -3.32
CA GLU A 20 5.85 15.40 -2.55
C GLU A 20 7.20 15.47 -3.27
N LYS A 21 7.86 16.62 -3.15
CA LYS A 21 9.14 16.89 -3.83
C LYS A 21 10.34 16.27 -3.12
N ARG A 22 10.18 15.92 -1.85
CA ARG A 22 11.23 15.31 -1.02
C ARG A 22 11.11 13.78 -1.07
N PRO A 23 12.22 13.04 -0.96
CA PRO A 23 12.17 11.60 -0.75
C PRO A 23 11.31 11.25 0.46
N LEU A 24 10.50 10.20 0.35
CA LEU A 24 9.59 9.82 1.43
C LEU A 24 10.36 9.36 2.67
N SER A 25 11.53 8.75 2.49
CA SER A 25 12.43 8.42 3.59
C SER A 25 12.78 9.63 4.46
N ASP A 26 13.02 10.78 3.85
CA ASP A 26 13.43 12.00 4.55
C ASP A 26 12.25 12.64 5.26
N ILE A 27 11.09 12.67 4.58
CA ILE A 27 9.82 13.13 5.15
C ILE A 27 9.50 12.34 6.41
N PHE A 28 9.48 11.01 6.32
CA PHE A 28 9.13 10.16 7.44
C PHE A 28 10.22 10.13 8.52
N THR A 29 11.49 10.36 8.18
CA THR A 29 12.54 10.57 9.20
C THR A 29 12.24 11.82 10.04
N ASP A 30 11.86 12.93 9.41
CA ASP A 30 11.52 14.15 10.13
C ASP A 30 10.23 13.98 10.95
N ILE A 31 9.19 13.35 10.38
CA ILE A 31 7.95 13.03 11.11
C ILE A 31 8.26 12.15 12.33
N ASN A 32 8.98 11.05 12.15
CA ASN A 32 9.31 10.12 13.23
C ASN A 32 10.16 10.77 14.34
N THR A 33 10.89 11.85 14.04
CA THR A 33 11.76 12.56 14.99
C THR A 33 11.21 13.92 15.42
N ASN A 34 9.90 14.16 15.24
CA ASN A 34 9.22 15.38 15.66
C ASN A 34 9.80 16.67 15.03
N LYS A 35 10.35 16.59 13.82
CA LYS A 35 10.90 17.71 13.05
C LYS A 35 9.95 18.20 11.95
N ALA A 36 8.95 17.41 11.63
CA ALA A 36 7.87 17.73 10.71
C ALA A 36 6.59 17.03 11.16
N HIS A 37 5.47 17.47 10.63
CA HIS A 37 4.14 16.99 10.97
C HIS A 37 3.39 16.61 9.69
N TYR A 38 2.41 15.71 9.78
CA TYR A 38 1.56 15.34 8.65
C TYR A 38 0.91 16.57 8.01
N VAL A 39 0.48 17.55 8.82
CA VAL A 39 -0.09 18.82 8.34
C VAL A 39 0.86 19.67 7.48
N ASP A 40 2.17 19.45 7.53
CA ASP A 40 3.15 20.19 6.74
C ASP A 40 3.20 19.73 5.28
N PHE A 41 2.58 18.58 4.96
CA PHE A 41 2.60 17.96 3.65
C PHE A 41 1.24 18.05 2.97
N SER A 42 1.26 18.38 1.68
CA SER A 42 0.05 18.72 0.92
C SER A 42 -0.42 17.58 0.02
N GLY A 43 0.48 16.69 -0.39
CA GLY A 43 0.20 15.61 -1.34
C GLY A 43 -0.82 14.61 -0.82
N TYR A 44 -0.68 14.19 0.44
CA TYR A 44 -1.64 13.28 1.07
C TYR A 44 -3.04 13.92 1.19
N LYS A 45 -3.09 15.17 1.67
CA LYS A 45 -4.34 15.93 1.76
C LYS A 45 -5.00 16.13 0.39
N PHE A 46 -4.20 16.43 -0.63
CA PHE A 46 -4.64 16.60 -2.01
C PHE A 46 -5.27 15.31 -2.56
N ALA A 47 -4.65 14.15 -2.31
CA ALA A 47 -5.19 12.88 -2.76
C ALA A 47 -6.54 12.55 -2.09
N ILE A 48 -6.69 12.78 -0.78
CA ILE A 48 -7.98 12.61 -0.08
C ILE A 48 -9.06 13.52 -0.68
N GLU A 49 -8.73 14.77 -1.00
CA GLU A 49 -9.65 15.70 -1.66
C GLU A 49 -10.05 15.21 -3.06
N LYS A 50 -9.08 14.74 -3.86
CA LYS A 50 -9.34 14.16 -5.18
C LYS A 50 -10.17 12.89 -5.11
N HIS A 51 -9.96 12.08 -4.08
CA HIS A 51 -10.74 10.87 -3.87
C HIS A 51 -12.21 11.20 -3.61
N LYS A 52 -12.47 12.19 -2.75
CA LYS A 52 -13.83 12.71 -2.56
C LYS A 52 -14.41 13.32 -3.84
N GLU A 53 -13.60 14.03 -4.65
CA GLU A 53 -14.06 14.55 -5.95
C GLU A 53 -14.54 13.42 -6.88
N LEU A 54 -13.81 12.30 -6.95
CA LEU A 54 -14.21 11.12 -7.73
C LEU A 54 -15.53 10.54 -7.23
N LEU A 55 -15.73 10.48 -5.91
CA LEU A 55 -16.98 10.04 -5.29
C LEU A 55 -18.13 10.99 -5.63
N ASP A 56 -17.97 12.28 -5.38
CA ASP A 56 -19.01 13.29 -5.56
C ASP A 56 -19.42 13.44 -7.04
N ARG A 57 -18.49 13.16 -7.98
CA ARG A 57 -18.75 13.12 -9.43
C ARG A 57 -19.37 11.81 -9.92
N GLY A 58 -19.54 10.81 -9.05
CA GLY A 58 -20.14 9.53 -9.38
C GLY A 58 -19.23 8.56 -10.14
N TYR A 59 -17.90 8.76 -10.09
CA TYR A 59 -16.93 7.80 -10.63
C TYR A 59 -16.66 6.61 -9.70
N ILE A 60 -17.04 6.74 -8.43
CA ILE A 60 -17.07 5.66 -7.46
C ILE A 60 -18.51 5.18 -7.31
N GLN A 61 -18.69 3.87 -7.27
CA GLN A 61 -19.99 3.24 -7.19
C GLN A 61 -20.71 3.60 -5.88
N LYS A 62 -22.03 3.84 -5.92
CA LYS A 62 -22.82 4.31 -4.76
C LYS A 62 -22.81 3.33 -3.57
N THR A 63 -22.61 2.04 -3.84
CA THR A 63 -22.58 0.96 -2.85
C THR A 63 -21.22 0.78 -2.18
N TYR A 64 -20.27 1.70 -2.40
CA TYR A 64 -18.88 1.57 -1.95
C TYR A 64 -18.73 1.17 -0.48
N LEU A 65 -19.58 1.66 0.43
CA LEU A 65 -19.55 1.33 1.87
C LEU A 65 -19.82 -0.16 2.16
N SER A 66 -20.63 -0.83 1.33
CA SER A 66 -20.99 -2.23 1.51
C SER A 66 -20.21 -3.19 0.61
N ASP A 67 -19.58 -2.67 -0.44
CA ASP A 67 -18.85 -3.46 -1.41
C ASP A 67 -17.57 -4.04 -0.80
N THR A 68 -17.26 -5.27 -1.18
CA THR A 68 -16.13 -6.04 -0.64
C THR A 68 -14.95 -6.07 -1.61
N TYR A 69 -13.76 -6.32 -1.08
CA TYR A 69 -12.55 -6.52 -1.86
C TYR A 69 -12.76 -7.63 -2.90
N ASP A 70 -13.32 -8.77 -2.49
CA ASP A 70 -13.73 -9.86 -3.40
C ASP A 70 -14.74 -9.42 -4.47
N GLY A 71 -15.67 -8.54 -4.10
CA GLY A 71 -16.65 -7.96 -5.03
C GLY A 71 -15.97 -7.09 -6.09
N SER A 72 -14.97 -6.31 -5.70
CA SER A 72 -14.21 -5.47 -6.64
C SER A 72 -13.42 -6.29 -7.67
N GLN A 73 -12.86 -7.44 -7.26
CA GLN A 73 -12.20 -8.39 -8.16
C GLN A 73 -13.15 -8.94 -9.21
N ARG A 74 -14.38 -9.27 -8.81
CA ARG A 74 -15.41 -9.70 -9.76
C ARG A 74 -15.85 -8.58 -10.68
N ALA A 75 -16.02 -7.37 -10.13
CA ALA A 75 -16.52 -6.23 -10.90
C ALA A 75 -15.58 -5.84 -12.05
N ILE A 76 -14.26 -5.86 -11.82
CA ILE A 76 -13.28 -5.57 -12.88
C ILE A 76 -13.25 -6.67 -13.94
N VAL A 77 -13.36 -7.95 -13.52
CA VAL A 77 -13.37 -9.12 -14.40
C VAL A 77 -14.63 -9.19 -15.26
N GLU A 78 -15.80 -8.91 -14.68
CA GLU A 78 -17.09 -8.89 -15.39
C GLU A 78 -17.30 -7.59 -16.19
N GLY A 79 -16.39 -6.63 -16.09
CA GLY A 79 -16.47 -5.33 -16.76
C GLY A 79 -17.56 -4.40 -16.22
N THR A 80 -18.13 -4.71 -15.04
CA THR A 80 -19.10 -3.82 -14.37
C THR A 80 -18.41 -2.66 -13.63
N ALA A 81 -17.11 -2.78 -13.39
CA ALA A 81 -16.21 -1.67 -13.09
C ALA A 81 -15.11 -1.60 -14.16
N ALA A 82 -14.78 -0.40 -14.62
CA ALA A 82 -13.71 -0.20 -15.61
C ALA A 82 -12.30 -0.14 -14.99
N MET A 83 -12.20 0.29 -13.73
CA MET A 83 -10.95 0.45 -13.01
C MET A 83 -11.12 0.08 -11.54
N THR A 84 -10.04 -0.41 -10.94
CA THR A 84 -9.90 -0.54 -9.48
C THR A 84 -8.53 -0.03 -9.08
N VAL A 85 -8.43 0.62 -7.92
CA VAL A 85 -7.15 1.03 -7.33
C VAL A 85 -6.79 -0.01 -6.28
N ASN A 86 -5.70 -0.74 -6.52
CA ASN A 86 -5.22 -1.76 -5.60
C ASN A 86 -3.73 -2.04 -5.83
N CYS A 87 -3.14 -2.84 -4.94
CA CYS A 87 -1.79 -3.33 -5.11
C CYS A 87 -1.75 -4.60 -5.98
N THR A 88 -0.56 -4.97 -6.45
CA THR A 88 -0.36 -6.01 -7.48
C THR A 88 -0.84 -7.41 -7.09
N TRP A 89 -0.98 -7.71 -5.79
CA TRP A 89 -1.46 -9.03 -5.33
C TRP A 89 -2.92 -9.30 -5.70
N ILE A 90 -3.73 -8.26 -5.99
CA ILE A 90 -5.10 -8.45 -6.49
C ILE A 90 -5.13 -9.33 -7.75
N MET A 91 -4.06 -9.26 -8.56
CA MET A 91 -3.97 -9.99 -9.83
C MET A 91 -3.75 -11.49 -9.60
N ASP A 92 -2.93 -11.87 -8.62
CA ASP A 92 -2.73 -13.28 -8.27
C ASP A 92 -4.02 -13.89 -7.71
N GLU A 93 -4.78 -13.10 -6.95
CA GLU A 93 -6.09 -13.52 -6.45
C GLU A 93 -7.15 -13.63 -7.54
N ILE A 94 -7.20 -12.67 -8.46
CA ILE A 94 -8.08 -12.72 -9.64
C ILE A 94 -7.75 -13.96 -10.46
N LYS A 95 -6.47 -14.22 -10.76
CA LYS A 95 -6.04 -15.44 -11.49
C LYS A 95 -6.48 -16.71 -10.79
N ARG A 96 -6.41 -16.76 -9.46
CA ARG A 96 -6.86 -17.94 -8.68
C ARG A 96 -8.37 -18.16 -8.77
N LYS A 97 -9.17 -17.10 -8.91
CA LYS A 97 -10.65 -17.15 -8.92
C LYS A 97 -11.25 -17.20 -10.34
N PHE A 98 -10.58 -16.61 -11.33
CA PHE A 98 -11.08 -16.30 -12.67
C PHE A 98 -10.00 -16.53 -13.76
N SER A 99 -9.25 -17.64 -13.66
CA SER A 99 -7.98 -17.95 -14.38
C SER A 99 -7.77 -17.31 -15.75
N ASP A 100 -8.77 -17.38 -16.63
CA ASP A 100 -8.61 -17.04 -18.05
C ASP A 100 -8.76 -15.53 -18.30
N GLN A 101 -9.40 -14.79 -17.37
CA GLN A 101 -9.73 -13.37 -17.53
C GLN A 101 -8.70 -12.44 -16.88
N ALA A 102 -7.81 -12.98 -16.03
CA ALA A 102 -6.74 -12.19 -15.39
C ALA A 102 -5.76 -11.59 -16.41
N SER A 103 -5.62 -12.23 -17.58
CA SER A 103 -4.75 -11.78 -18.67
C SER A 103 -5.32 -10.62 -19.48
N ASP A 104 -6.59 -10.25 -19.31
CA ASP A 104 -7.21 -9.12 -20.01
C ASP A 104 -7.07 -7.80 -19.23
N ILE A 105 -6.41 -7.82 -18.08
CA ILE A 105 -6.29 -6.69 -17.16
C ILE A 105 -4.86 -6.15 -17.19
N GLY A 106 -4.73 -4.88 -17.58
CA GLY A 106 -3.50 -4.09 -17.47
C GLY A 106 -3.48 -3.21 -16.22
N ALA A 107 -2.37 -2.50 -16.00
CA ALA A 107 -2.23 -1.56 -14.90
C ALA A 107 -1.46 -0.31 -15.28
N PHE A 108 -1.72 0.77 -14.55
CA PHE A 108 -0.99 2.02 -14.67
C PHE A 108 -0.93 2.71 -13.31
N ARG A 109 0.05 3.60 -13.12
CA ARG A 109 0.18 4.39 -11.88
C ARG A 109 -1.03 5.30 -11.70
N VAL A 110 -1.39 5.63 -10.46
CA VAL A 110 -2.37 6.70 -10.22
C VAL A 110 -1.83 7.99 -10.88
N PRO A 111 -2.61 8.65 -11.75
CA PRO A 111 -2.10 9.69 -12.64
C PRO A 111 -2.02 11.06 -11.94
N PHE A 112 -1.51 11.08 -10.70
CA PHE A 112 -1.16 12.33 -10.04
C PHE A 112 0.09 12.95 -10.69
N ASP A 113 0.11 14.28 -10.73
CA ASP A 113 1.32 15.04 -11.02
C ASP A 113 2.31 14.84 -9.87
N GLY A 114 3.58 14.58 -10.16
CA GLY A 114 4.54 14.26 -9.11
C GLY A 114 5.86 13.73 -9.65
N ASN A 115 6.52 12.90 -8.84
CA ASN A 115 7.84 12.36 -9.14
C ASN A 115 7.84 11.26 -10.23
N GLY A 116 6.66 10.85 -10.72
CA GLY A 116 6.52 9.82 -11.75
C GLY A 116 6.84 8.40 -11.27
N LYS A 117 6.92 8.17 -9.96
CA LYS A 117 7.22 6.87 -9.34
C LYS A 117 5.94 6.13 -8.98
N ILE A 118 6.10 4.87 -8.55
CA ILE A 118 5.05 4.08 -7.88
C ILE A 118 5.45 3.76 -6.44
N SER A 119 4.47 3.53 -5.58
CA SER A 119 4.71 3.01 -4.23
C SER A 119 5.13 1.54 -4.27
N LEU A 120 6.24 1.22 -3.60
CA LEU A 120 6.71 -0.14 -3.39
C LEU A 120 6.40 -0.56 -1.97
N PHE A 121 5.40 -1.42 -1.82
CA PHE A 121 5.18 -2.15 -0.58
C PHE A 121 6.24 -3.25 -0.44
N VAL A 122 7.05 -3.17 0.62
CA VAL A 122 7.98 -4.26 0.94
C VAL A 122 7.19 -5.40 1.59
N PRO A 123 7.23 -6.63 1.06
CA PRO A 123 6.45 -7.74 1.59
C PRO A 123 6.80 -8.04 3.03
N PHE A 124 5.89 -8.77 3.69
CA PHE A 124 6.14 -9.31 5.02
C PHE A 124 7.47 -10.08 5.09
N SER A 125 8.26 -9.77 6.11
CA SER A 125 9.46 -10.51 6.44
C SER A 125 9.15 -11.61 7.45
N LEU A 126 9.88 -12.72 7.35
CA LEU A 126 9.94 -13.69 8.43
C LEU A 126 10.94 -13.19 9.47
N SER A 127 10.46 -12.98 10.69
CA SER A 127 11.28 -12.60 11.84
C SER A 127 11.37 -13.76 12.82
N VAL A 128 12.53 -13.92 13.46
CA VAL A 128 12.74 -14.93 14.51
C VAL A 128 13.10 -14.24 15.81
N THR A 129 12.45 -14.65 16.90
CA THR A 129 12.70 -14.12 18.24
C THR A 129 14.10 -14.49 18.72
N ASP A 130 14.73 -13.62 19.52
CA ASP A 130 15.99 -13.90 20.20
C ASP A 130 15.92 -15.14 21.12
N GLN A 131 14.73 -15.45 21.64
CA GLN A 131 14.41 -16.62 22.46
C GLN A 131 14.53 -17.97 21.74
N PHE A 132 14.61 -18.01 20.40
CA PHE A 132 14.74 -19.26 19.66
C PHE A 132 16.11 -19.89 19.91
N GLN A 133 16.16 -21.06 20.55
CA GLN A 133 17.39 -21.63 21.08
C GLN A 133 18.23 -22.38 20.02
N ASP A 134 17.59 -23.05 19.07
CA ASP A 134 18.30 -23.90 18.10
C ASP A 134 18.82 -23.08 16.89
N LYS A 135 19.99 -22.47 17.05
CA LYS A 135 20.57 -21.59 16.02
C LYS A 135 20.93 -22.34 14.74
N GLU A 136 21.26 -23.63 14.82
CA GLU A 136 21.59 -24.45 13.65
C GLU A 136 20.36 -24.80 12.82
N LEU A 137 19.25 -25.16 13.48
CA LEU A 137 17.96 -25.35 12.82
C LEU A 137 17.48 -24.05 12.17
N LEU A 138 17.62 -22.92 12.87
CA LEU A 138 17.27 -21.60 12.33
C LEU A 138 18.05 -21.31 11.04
N LYS A 139 19.38 -21.48 11.08
CA LYS A 139 20.23 -21.28 9.92
C LYS A 139 19.82 -22.19 8.76
N SER A 140 19.58 -23.48 9.04
CA SER A 140 19.15 -24.45 8.04
C SER A 140 17.82 -24.07 7.40
N PHE A 141 16.86 -23.58 8.19
CA PHE A 141 15.59 -23.09 7.68
C PHE A 141 15.75 -21.84 6.81
N ILE A 142 16.55 -20.86 7.25
CA ILE A 142 16.83 -19.64 6.48
C ILE A 142 17.49 -20.00 5.13
N ASP A 143 18.52 -20.85 5.15
CA ASP A 143 19.23 -21.31 3.96
C ASP A 143 18.25 -22.01 2.99
N TYR A 144 17.39 -22.90 3.51
CA TYR A 144 16.36 -23.56 2.71
C TYR A 144 15.34 -22.58 2.12
N PHE A 145 14.75 -21.72 2.95
CA PHE A 145 13.65 -20.83 2.59
C PHE A 145 14.10 -19.75 1.60
N THR A 146 15.30 -19.21 1.79
CA THR A 146 15.87 -18.16 0.92
C THR A 146 16.61 -18.71 -0.30
N SER A 147 16.74 -20.04 -0.44
CA SER A 147 17.35 -20.63 -1.63
C SER A 147 16.54 -20.29 -2.89
N GLN A 148 17.24 -20.05 -4.01
CA GLN A 148 16.57 -19.79 -5.30
C GLN A 148 15.63 -20.94 -5.71
N THR A 149 15.96 -22.18 -5.36
CA THR A 149 15.12 -23.35 -5.64
C THR A 149 13.78 -23.26 -4.90
N THR A 150 13.80 -22.94 -3.60
CA THR A 150 12.56 -22.80 -2.81
C THR A 150 11.77 -21.57 -3.22
N GLN A 151 12.44 -20.44 -3.45
CA GLN A 151 11.79 -19.22 -3.91
C GLN A 151 11.15 -19.40 -5.30
N ARG A 152 11.81 -20.09 -6.24
CA ARG A 152 11.19 -20.48 -7.52
C ARG A 152 9.94 -21.34 -7.34
N LYS A 153 9.98 -22.33 -6.43
CA LYS A 153 8.78 -23.15 -6.13
C LYS A 153 7.64 -22.29 -5.60
N PHE A 154 7.94 -21.36 -4.69
CA PHE A 154 6.96 -20.43 -4.13
C PHE A 154 6.33 -19.56 -5.22
N PHE A 155 7.14 -18.83 -5.99
CA PHE A 155 6.63 -17.91 -7.01
C PHE A 155 5.96 -18.61 -8.20
N ASN A 156 6.34 -19.85 -8.53
CA ASN A 156 5.64 -20.64 -9.53
C ASN A 156 4.23 -21.06 -9.07
N ALA A 157 4.02 -21.24 -7.77
CA ALA A 157 2.73 -21.63 -7.20
C ALA A 157 1.85 -20.40 -6.89
N GLN A 158 2.45 -19.37 -6.29
CA GLN A 158 1.74 -18.19 -5.79
C GLN A 158 1.51 -17.13 -6.86
N GLY A 159 2.39 -17.02 -7.87
CA GLY A 159 2.46 -15.83 -8.72
C GLY A 159 3.19 -14.67 -8.03
N GLY A 160 2.99 -13.46 -8.55
CA GLY A 160 3.60 -12.24 -8.01
C GLY A 160 5.01 -11.94 -8.51
N ILE A 161 5.51 -10.75 -8.18
CA ILE A 161 6.82 -10.22 -8.61
C ILE A 161 7.90 -10.69 -7.63
N PRO A 162 8.91 -11.48 -8.06
CA PRO A 162 9.98 -11.93 -7.17
C PRO A 162 10.94 -10.80 -6.80
N TYR A 163 11.32 -10.74 -5.53
CA TYR A 163 12.31 -9.77 -5.02
C TYR A 163 13.74 -10.33 -5.04
N GLN A 164 13.91 -11.66 -5.04
CA GLN A 164 15.24 -12.28 -5.05
C GLN A 164 15.83 -12.29 -6.46
N LYS A 165 17.05 -11.75 -6.60
CA LYS A 165 17.81 -11.81 -7.85
C LYS A 165 17.98 -13.25 -8.34
N GLY A 166 17.66 -13.49 -9.61
CA GLY A 166 17.74 -14.82 -10.25
C GLY A 166 16.46 -15.67 -10.14
N VAL A 167 15.47 -15.21 -9.38
CA VAL A 167 14.13 -15.82 -9.33
C VAL A 167 13.21 -15.08 -10.29
N THR A 168 12.46 -15.83 -11.08
CA THR A 168 11.48 -15.32 -12.05
C THR A 168 10.14 -16.02 -11.83
N SER A 169 9.06 -15.37 -12.24
CA SER A 169 7.70 -15.90 -12.25
C SER A 169 7.01 -15.54 -13.56
N ALA A 170 5.94 -16.25 -13.91
CA ALA A 170 5.06 -15.86 -14.99
C ALA A 170 4.17 -14.72 -14.49
N LEU A 171 4.44 -13.50 -14.95
CA LEU A 171 3.70 -12.31 -14.56
C LEU A 171 2.43 -12.16 -15.39
N LEU A 172 1.40 -11.60 -14.78
CA LEU A 172 0.20 -11.13 -15.47
C LEU A 172 0.49 -9.76 -16.11
N PRO A 173 -0.24 -9.36 -17.17
CA PRO A 173 0.02 -8.10 -17.87
C PRO A 173 0.05 -6.87 -16.95
N ALA A 174 -0.91 -6.73 -16.03
CA ALA A 174 -0.87 -5.69 -15.00
C ALA A 174 0.41 -5.69 -14.13
N GLN A 175 0.98 -6.86 -13.85
CA GLN A 175 2.24 -6.96 -13.10
C GLN A 175 3.43 -6.59 -13.99
N GLU A 176 3.43 -6.98 -15.27
CA GLU A 176 4.44 -6.59 -16.25
C GLU A 176 4.45 -5.08 -16.49
N ASP A 177 3.27 -4.48 -16.64
CA ASP A 177 3.06 -3.03 -16.81
C ASP A 177 3.72 -2.24 -15.68
N LEU A 178 3.70 -2.75 -14.45
CA LEU A 178 4.29 -2.06 -13.30
C LEU A 178 5.75 -2.45 -13.04
N LYS A 179 6.21 -3.60 -13.56
CA LYS A 179 7.56 -4.12 -13.34
C LYS A 179 8.65 -3.16 -13.81
N HIS A 180 8.41 -2.39 -14.89
CA HIS A 180 9.41 -1.47 -15.40
C HIS A 180 9.80 -0.37 -14.39
N PHE A 181 8.87 0.07 -13.53
CA PHE A 181 9.19 1.01 -12.46
C PHE A 181 10.15 0.40 -11.44
N LEU A 182 9.92 -0.85 -11.06
CA LEU A 182 10.80 -1.60 -10.15
C LEU A 182 12.19 -1.80 -10.78
N ASP A 183 12.25 -2.23 -12.04
CA ASP A 183 13.51 -2.51 -12.74
C ASP A 183 14.37 -1.26 -12.97
N THR A 184 13.73 -0.09 -13.12
CA THR A 184 14.41 1.20 -13.32
C THR A 184 14.68 1.96 -12.02
N GLY A 185 14.24 1.42 -10.87
CA GLY A 185 14.35 2.09 -9.58
C GLY A 185 13.42 3.31 -9.43
N ASN A 186 12.42 3.45 -10.29
CA ASN A 186 11.41 4.50 -10.24
C ASN A 186 10.30 4.15 -9.22
N THR A 187 10.72 3.88 -7.99
CA THR A 187 9.86 3.50 -6.87
C THR A 187 10.20 4.32 -5.64
N GLU A 188 9.24 4.47 -4.73
CA GLU A 188 9.47 4.92 -3.34
C GLU A 188 8.92 3.87 -2.37
N SER A 189 9.51 3.75 -1.18
CA SER A 189 8.96 2.88 -0.15
C SER A 189 7.54 3.33 0.23
N TYR A 190 6.62 2.37 0.33
CA TYR A 190 5.28 2.64 0.83
C TYR A 190 5.34 3.27 2.22
N TRP A 191 4.58 4.33 2.45
CA TRP A 191 4.63 5.16 3.65
C TRP A 191 4.54 4.36 4.96
N ALA A 192 3.73 3.29 4.99
CA ALA A 192 3.55 2.46 6.18
C ALA A 192 4.81 1.65 6.53
N ASN A 193 5.72 1.43 5.57
CA ASN A 193 7.04 0.84 5.84
C ASN A 193 8.03 1.87 6.44
N LEU A 194 7.70 3.16 6.44
CA LEU A 194 8.57 4.25 6.90
C LEU A 194 8.18 4.80 8.28
N LYS A 195 6.94 4.55 8.75
CA LYS A 195 6.51 4.93 10.11
C LYS A 195 7.11 3.99 11.16
N ILE A 196 7.49 4.53 12.32
CA ILE A 196 8.00 3.72 13.47
C ILE A 196 6.99 3.59 14.62
N TYR A 197 5.88 4.33 14.53
CA TYR A 197 4.78 4.25 15.48
C TYR A 197 3.57 3.63 14.79
N ASP A 198 2.95 2.69 15.49
CA ASP A 198 1.70 2.12 15.04
C ASP A 198 0.57 3.04 15.51
N ILE A 199 0.08 3.84 14.57
CA ILE A 199 -1.11 4.69 14.75
C ILE A 199 -2.24 4.07 13.94
N ASP A 200 -3.46 4.19 14.46
CA ASP A 200 -4.68 3.79 13.76
C ASP A 200 -4.68 4.40 12.36
N ASP A 201 -4.99 3.57 11.37
CA ASP A 201 -5.07 4.00 9.99
C ASP A 201 -6.17 5.07 9.82
N THR A 202 -5.87 6.14 9.09
CA THR A 202 -6.80 7.26 8.85
C THR A 202 -7.99 6.90 7.98
N THR A 203 -8.11 5.64 7.57
CA THR A 203 -9.20 5.20 6.72
C THR A 203 -10.58 5.55 7.27
N ASN A 204 -10.83 5.35 8.56
CA ASN A 204 -12.13 5.69 9.14
C ASN A 204 -12.38 7.21 9.10
N ASP A 205 -11.34 8.02 9.35
CA ASP A 205 -11.42 9.47 9.25
C ASP A 205 -11.72 9.95 7.81
N ILE A 206 -11.15 9.27 6.81
CA ILE A 206 -11.41 9.52 5.40
C ILE A 206 -12.84 9.11 5.02
N LEU A 207 -13.32 7.97 5.51
CA LEU A 207 -14.71 7.53 5.31
C LEU A 207 -15.72 8.47 5.98
N ASP A 208 -15.41 8.97 7.18
CA ASP A 208 -16.20 10.00 7.85
C ASP A 208 -16.21 11.30 7.04
N TYR A 209 -15.09 11.68 6.41
CA TYR A 209 -15.07 12.81 5.49
C TYR A 209 -15.94 12.58 4.25
N PHE A 210 -15.90 11.37 3.66
CA PHE A 210 -16.71 11.03 2.50
C PHE A 210 -18.21 11.08 2.80
N THR A 211 -18.60 10.67 4.01
CA THR A 211 -20.00 10.64 4.49
C THR A 211 -20.45 11.95 5.14
N GLY A 212 -19.55 12.93 5.32
CA GLY A 212 -19.84 14.24 5.89
C GLY A 212 -19.80 14.31 7.43
N GLY A 213 -19.36 13.24 8.11
CA GLY A 213 -19.15 13.23 9.56
C GLY A 213 -17.90 13.98 10.03
N LYS A 214 -16.92 14.18 9.14
CA LYS A 214 -15.66 14.90 9.41
C LYS A 214 -15.32 15.88 8.28
N LYS A 215 -14.55 16.92 8.57
CA LYS A 215 -13.96 17.84 7.58
C LYS A 215 -12.53 17.44 7.24
N LEU A 216 -12.10 17.71 6.01
CA LEU A 216 -10.76 17.40 5.53
C LEU A 216 -9.63 17.98 6.41
N ASP A 217 -9.82 19.19 6.93
CA ASP A 217 -8.85 19.89 7.78
C ASP A 217 -8.69 19.27 9.17
N GLN A 218 -9.48 18.26 9.52
CA GLN A 218 -9.40 17.53 10.79
C GLN A 218 -8.60 16.22 10.69
N ILE A 219 -8.32 15.71 9.49
CA ILE A 219 -7.70 14.39 9.30
C ILE A 219 -6.21 14.41 9.67
N LEU A 220 -5.41 15.26 9.01
CA LEU A 220 -3.96 15.32 9.25
C LEU A 220 -3.62 15.75 10.69
N PRO A 221 -4.30 16.74 11.31
CA PRO A 221 -4.08 17.03 12.73
C PRO A 221 -4.37 15.85 13.67
N ALA A 222 -5.34 14.99 13.34
CA ALA A 222 -5.60 13.77 14.11
C ALA A 222 -4.45 12.77 13.99
N MET A 223 -3.82 12.66 12.81
CA MET A 223 -2.60 11.86 12.63
C MET A 223 -1.45 12.38 13.48
N ASP A 224 -1.25 13.70 13.49
CA ASP A 224 -0.21 14.36 14.31
C ASP A 224 -0.42 14.13 15.81
N ALA A 225 -1.67 14.22 16.26
CA ALA A 225 -2.01 13.88 17.64
C ALA A 225 -1.74 12.39 17.96
N ALA A 226 -2.09 11.48 17.04
CA ALA A 226 -1.89 10.04 17.22
C ALA A 226 -0.41 9.66 17.29
N ILE A 227 0.42 10.21 16.41
CA ILE A 227 1.87 9.94 16.41
C ILE A 227 2.54 10.53 17.65
N SER A 228 2.17 11.75 18.05
CA SER A 228 2.66 12.37 19.28
C SER A 228 2.34 11.49 20.49
N TRP A 229 1.08 11.05 20.62
CA TRP A 229 0.67 10.15 21.70
C TRP A 229 1.47 8.84 21.68
N ALA A 230 1.61 8.20 20.52
CA ALA A 230 2.32 6.93 20.40
C ALA A 230 3.81 7.07 20.71
N ALA A 231 4.43 8.19 20.35
CA ALA A 231 5.83 8.47 20.65
C ALA A 231 6.06 8.71 22.14
N HIS A 232 5.21 9.50 22.79
CA HIS A 232 5.26 9.69 24.25
C HIS A 232 5.02 8.38 25.01
N ALA A 233 4.07 7.55 24.55
CA ALA A 233 3.79 6.24 25.14
C ALA A 233 5.01 5.30 25.07
N LYS A 234 5.86 5.44 24.06
CA LYS A 234 7.13 4.71 23.92
C LYS A 234 8.33 5.39 24.62
N GLY A 235 8.15 6.58 25.21
CA GLY A 235 9.23 7.33 25.86
C GLY A 235 10.29 7.85 24.89
N ASP A 236 9.90 8.15 23.64
CA ASP A 236 10.84 8.63 22.62
C ASP A 236 11.39 10.02 22.97
N ARG A 237 12.71 10.16 23.04
CA ARG A 237 13.38 11.41 23.42
C ARG A 237 13.26 12.52 22.39
N ASN A 238 12.98 12.19 21.13
CA ASN A 238 12.76 13.20 20.10
C ASN A 238 11.43 13.93 20.27
N TRP A 239 10.51 13.35 21.05
CA TRP A 239 9.17 13.88 21.29
C TRP A 239 8.99 14.50 22.67
N ASN A 240 10.04 14.59 23.49
CA ASN A 240 10.00 15.15 24.85
C ASN A 240 10.13 16.67 24.90
#